data_AF-A0A969YPI9-F1
#
_entry.id   AF-A0A969YPI9-F1
#
_cell.length_a   1.000
_cell.length_b   1.000
_cell.length_c   1.000
_cell.angle_alpha   90.00
_cell.angle_beta   90.00
_cell.angle_gamma   90.00
#
_symmetry.space_group_name_H-M   'P 1'
#
loop_
_entity.id
_entity.type
_entity.pdbx_description
1 polymer ?
#
loop_
_entity_poly.entity_id
_entity_poly.type
_entity_poly.pdbx_seq_one_letter_code
_entity_poly.pdbx_strand_id
1 'polypeptide(L)'
;MQPSRPEGTGFKKHEAASGPGGWWHARYGIKWAENTEPLWNVDLYLADKVVRPVLEKHRCGISLWRFHRRAAPDAAGHQFSFIFYSSPLKALEIFEDLHSNPDFKLLRSSGLLIRDTYDDTSTVSKPRPEDTSDRSWSPAIQKTWPYFIMGVSEMWLSLIHEHRAGMDGTNPARSLAENLAIYQQVDRKIIQSWRDEGRHALLHHLNALFGYEPLVVYEKKMMGF
;
A
#
# COMPACT_ATOMS: atom_id res chain seq x y z
N MET A 1 18.75 9.06 -27.50
CA MET A 1 18.95 9.82 -26.25
C MET A 1 17.79 9.47 -25.32
N GLN A 2 18.01 8.60 -24.34
CA GLN A 2 16.99 8.36 -23.31
C GLN A 2 16.97 9.58 -22.38
N PRO A 3 15.81 10.19 -22.10
CA PRO A 3 15.74 11.20 -21.06
C PRO A 3 16.10 10.54 -19.73
N SER A 4 17.02 11.17 -19.00
CA SER A 4 17.39 10.81 -17.64
C SER A 4 16.13 10.75 -16.78
N ARG A 5 15.85 9.56 -16.21
CA ARG A 5 14.80 9.41 -15.20
C ARG A 5 15.18 10.27 -13.99
N PRO A 6 14.25 11.05 -13.41
CA PRO A 6 14.55 11.81 -12.22
C PRO A 6 14.91 10.83 -11.10
N GLU A 7 16.11 10.97 -10.55
CA GLU A 7 16.51 10.31 -9.31
C GLU A 7 15.44 10.59 -8.25
N GLY A 8 14.92 9.54 -7.61
CA GLY A 8 13.98 9.69 -6.51
C GLY A 8 14.63 10.58 -5.44
N THR A 9 13.97 11.67 -5.08
CA THR A 9 14.57 12.78 -4.31
C THR A 9 14.87 12.46 -2.84
N GLY A 10 14.77 11.19 -2.43
CA GLY A 10 14.95 10.76 -1.06
C GLY A 10 13.94 11.40 -0.10
N PHE A 11 13.97 10.97 1.16
CA PHE A 11 13.28 11.68 2.22
C PHE A 11 14.08 12.93 2.60
N LYS A 12 13.50 14.13 2.43
CA LYS A 12 14.09 15.39 2.87
C LYS A 12 13.34 15.88 4.10
N LYS A 13 14.07 16.08 5.19
CA LYS A 13 13.52 16.62 6.43
C LYS A 13 13.32 18.12 6.28
N HIS A 14 12.06 18.54 6.24
CA HIS A 14 11.65 19.94 6.31
C HIS A 14 10.87 20.17 7.61
N GLU A 15 10.80 21.43 8.04
CA GLU A 15 9.93 21.79 9.16
C GLU A 15 8.47 21.50 8.78
N ALA A 16 7.77 20.74 9.63
CA ALA A 16 6.40 20.35 9.38
C ALA A 16 5.47 21.55 9.50
N ALA A 17 4.43 21.60 8.66
CA ALA A 17 3.41 22.64 8.75
C ALA A 17 2.70 22.61 10.12
N SER A 18 2.25 23.79 10.56
CA SER A 18 1.30 23.91 11.67
C SER A 18 -0.12 23.92 11.12
N GLY A 19 -1.05 23.14 11.70
CA GLY A 19 -2.45 23.14 11.27
C GLY A 19 -3.13 21.78 11.30
N PRO A 20 -4.37 21.68 10.77
CA PRO A 20 -5.11 20.43 10.73
C PRO A 20 -4.40 19.37 9.87
N GLY A 21 -4.77 18.11 10.08
CA GLY A 21 -4.23 16.98 9.32
C GLY A 21 -4.70 16.92 7.87
N GLY A 22 -4.09 16.00 7.12
CA GLY A 22 -4.45 15.72 5.73
C GLY A 22 -3.85 14.40 5.27
N TRP A 23 -4.00 14.09 3.98
CA TRP A 23 -3.44 12.88 3.37
C TRP A 23 -1.98 13.03 2.98
N TRP A 24 -1.20 12.02 3.35
CA TRP A 24 0.22 11.87 3.09
C TRP A 24 0.50 10.55 2.37
N HIS A 25 1.52 10.53 1.52
CA HIS A 25 1.90 9.35 0.76
C HIS A 25 3.38 9.03 0.92
N ALA A 26 3.67 7.79 1.28
CA ALA A 26 4.95 7.14 1.04
C ALA A 26 4.77 6.19 -0.15
N ARG A 27 5.57 6.36 -1.21
CA ARG A 27 5.49 5.56 -2.43
C ARG A 27 6.83 4.90 -2.74
N TYR A 28 6.76 3.62 -3.08
CA TYR A 28 7.91 2.78 -3.37
C TYR A 28 7.76 2.23 -4.78
N GLY A 29 8.65 2.65 -5.69
CA GLY A 29 8.75 2.10 -7.04
C GLY A 29 9.58 0.83 -7.01
N ILE A 30 9.00 -0.27 -7.46
CA ILE A 30 9.59 -1.60 -7.45
C ILE A 30 10.14 -1.90 -8.85
N LYS A 31 11.33 -2.51 -8.91
CA LYS A 31 11.93 -2.96 -10.15
C LYS A 31 10.99 -3.95 -10.82
N TRP A 32 10.52 -3.61 -12.00
CA TRP A 32 9.63 -4.43 -12.81
C TRP A 32 10.01 -4.28 -14.27
N ALA A 33 10.19 -5.40 -14.96
CA ALA A 33 10.44 -5.43 -16.38
C ALA A 33 9.10 -5.41 -17.13
N GLU A 34 9.08 -4.74 -18.27
CA GLU A 34 7.92 -4.74 -19.14
C GLU A 34 7.62 -6.18 -19.62
N ASN A 35 6.34 -6.54 -19.69
CA ASN A 35 5.85 -7.88 -20.07
C ASN A 35 6.21 -9.05 -19.13
N THR A 36 6.66 -8.79 -17.89
CA THR A 36 6.76 -9.83 -16.86
C THR A 36 5.67 -9.68 -15.81
N GLU A 37 5.37 -10.73 -15.07
CA GLU A 37 4.50 -10.61 -13.89
C GLU A 37 5.12 -9.64 -12.86
N PRO A 38 4.34 -8.71 -12.30
CA PRO A 38 4.81 -7.85 -11.21
C PRO A 38 5.22 -8.68 -9.99
N LEU A 39 6.21 -8.18 -9.26
CA LEU A 39 6.72 -8.85 -8.05
C LEU A 39 5.81 -8.59 -6.85
N TRP A 40 4.58 -9.10 -6.90
CA TRP A 40 3.55 -8.83 -5.88
C TRP A 40 3.95 -9.22 -4.46
N ASN A 41 4.83 -10.21 -4.30
CA ASN A 41 5.39 -10.61 -3.01
C ASN A 41 6.25 -9.50 -2.36
N VAL A 42 6.84 -8.60 -3.14
CA VAL A 42 7.57 -7.42 -2.61
C VAL A 42 6.61 -6.44 -1.96
N ASP A 43 5.39 -6.27 -2.49
CA ASP A 43 4.35 -5.43 -1.87
C ASP A 43 3.98 -5.97 -0.49
N LEU A 44 3.83 -7.29 -0.35
CA LEU A 44 3.51 -7.93 0.93
C LEU A 44 4.66 -7.75 1.93
N TYR A 45 5.91 -7.90 1.47
CA TYR A 45 7.08 -7.67 2.31
C TYR A 45 7.13 -6.22 2.81
N LEU A 46 6.89 -5.23 1.92
CA LEU A 46 6.81 -3.82 2.29
C LEU A 46 5.69 -3.58 3.30
N ALA A 47 4.51 -4.14 3.07
CA ALA A 47 3.37 -3.98 3.97
C ALA A 47 3.66 -4.52 5.38
N ASP A 48 4.21 -5.74 5.49
CA ASP A 48 4.41 -6.41 6.78
C ASP A 48 5.71 -6.02 7.50
N LYS A 49 6.84 -5.90 6.79
CA LYS A 49 8.15 -5.60 7.42
C LYS A 49 8.48 -4.13 7.51
N VAL A 50 8.01 -3.33 6.56
CA VAL A 50 8.31 -1.89 6.53
C VAL A 50 7.18 -1.08 7.15
N VAL A 51 5.95 -1.25 6.67
CA VAL A 51 4.85 -0.37 7.07
C VAL A 51 4.20 -0.79 8.37
N ARG A 52 3.88 -2.07 8.57
CA ARG A 52 3.13 -2.52 9.75
C ARG A 52 3.75 -2.10 11.08
N PRO A 53 5.07 -2.27 11.33
CA PRO A 53 5.66 -1.85 12.60
C PRO A 53 5.53 -0.34 12.85
N VAL A 54 5.62 0.46 11.79
CA VAL A 54 5.46 1.93 11.87
C VAL A 54 4.00 2.31 12.09
N LEU A 55 3.08 1.65 11.38
CA LEU A 55 1.63 1.84 11.53
C LEU A 55 1.18 1.47 12.96
N GLU A 56 1.67 0.38 13.52
CA GLU A 56 1.39 -0.05 14.90
C GLU A 56 1.94 0.98 15.91
N LYS A 57 3.19 1.43 15.74
CA LYS A 57 3.81 2.46 16.59
C LYS A 57 3.03 3.78 16.59
N HIS A 58 2.51 4.20 15.43
CA HIS A 58 1.84 5.49 15.25
C HIS A 58 0.32 5.43 15.18
N ARG A 59 -0.28 4.30 15.54
CA ARG A 59 -1.71 4.02 15.37
C ARG A 59 -2.60 5.14 15.90
N CYS A 60 -2.32 5.66 17.09
CA CYS A 60 -3.09 6.73 17.74
C CYS A 60 -3.04 8.08 16.99
N GLY A 61 -2.06 8.29 16.10
CA GLY A 61 -1.88 9.51 15.32
C GLY A 61 -2.41 9.42 13.89
N ILE A 62 -2.94 8.27 13.47
CA ILE A 62 -3.42 8.01 12.11
C ILE A 62 -4.93 7.78 12.15
N SER A 63 -5.71 8.70 11.58
CA SER A 63 -7.18 8.60 11.57
C SER A 63 -7.70 7.69 10.47
N LEU A 64 -7.04 7.69 9.31
CA LEU A 64 -7.38 6.87 8.15
C LEU A 64 -6.09 6.42 7.47
N TRP A 65 -6.10 5.25 6.86
CA TRP A 65 -4.97 4.80 6.05
C TRP A 65 -5.39 3.72 5.05
N ARG A 66 -4.56 3.50 4.04
CA ARG A 66 -4.73 2.41 3.09
C ARG A 66 -3.43 2.04 2.40
N PHE A 67 -3.42 0.84 1.85
CA PHE A 67 -2.45 0.48 0.84
C PHE A 67 -3.01 0.74 -0.56
N HIS A 68 -2.12 1.08 -1.48
CA HIS A 68 -2.42 1.08 -2.90
C HIS A 68 -1.29 0.38 -3.65
N ARG A 69 -1.69 -0.60 -4.47
CA ARG A 69 -0.80 -1.46 -5.25
C ARG A 69 -1.16 -1.31 -6.71
N ARG A 70 -0.16 -1.11 -7.57
CA ARG A 70 -0.37 -0.99 -9.01
C ARG A 70 0.84 -1.48 -9.79
N ALA A 71 0.58 -2.01 -10.98
CA ALA A 71 1.60 -2.25 -12.00
C ALA A 71 0.98 -1.96 -13.37
N ALA A 72 1.50 -0.97 -14.08
CA ALA A 72 1.04 -0.61 -15.41
C ALA A 72 2.23 -0.07 -16.23
N PRO A 73 2.25 -0.27 -17.56
CA PRO A 73 3.33 0.18 -18.45
C PRO A 73 3.27 1.70 -18.67
N ASP A 74 3.44 2.47 -17.58
CA ASP A 74 3.51 3.92 -17.58
C ASP A 74 4.69 4.41 -16.73
N ALA A 75 4.79 5.73 -16.59
CA ALA A 75 5.90 6.34 -15.83
C ALA A 75 5.93 5.95 -14.35
N ALA A 76 4.82 5.50 -13.76
CA ALA A 76 4.80 5.05 -12.38
C ALA A 76 5.26 3.58 -12.24
N GLY A 77 5.00 2.74 -13.24
CA GLY A 77 5.42 1.35 -13.26
C GLY A 77 4.75 0.51 -12.16
N HIS A 78 5.52 -0.42 -11.57
CA HIS A 78 5.11 -1.15 -10.38
C HIS A 78 5.36 -0.29 -9.14
N GLN A 79 4.28 0.08 -8.45
CA GLN A 79 4.34 0.95 -7.28
C GLN A 79 3.49 0.40 -6.13
N PHE A 80 4.10 0.37 -4.96
CA PHE A 80 3.44 0.21 -3.68
C PHE A 80 3.31 1.57 -3.00
N SER A 81 2.18 1.85 -2.36
CA SER A 81 1.96 3.11 -1.66
C SER A 81 1.28 2.89 -0.33
N PHE A 82 1.82 3.49 0.72
CA PHE A 82 1.16 3.67 2.00
C PHE A 82 0.61 5.10 2.04
N ILE A 83 -0.70 5.21 2.20
CA ILE A 83 -1.43 6.48 2.18
C ILE A 83 -2.12 6.61 3.52
N PHE A 84 -1.89 7.70 4.24
CA PHE A 84 -2.43 7.88 5.59
C PHE A 84 -2.84 9.31 5.86
N TYR A 85 -3.79 9.48 6.79
CA TYR A 85 -4.34 10.75 7.20
C TYR A 85 -3.88 11.05 8.63
N SER A 86 -3.10 12.12 8.80
CA SER A 86 -2.54 12.54 10.08
C SER A 86 -2.20 14.03 10.09
N SER A 87 -1.81 14.56 11.25
CA SER A 87 -1.16 15.88 11.32
C SER A 87 0.17 15.88 10.55
N PRO A 88 0.66 17.06 10.10
CA PRO A 88 1.96 17.17 9.43
C PRO A 88 3.13 16.70 10.28
N LEU A 89 3.15 17.03 11.58
CA LEU A 89 4.18 16.58 12.51
C LEU A 89 4.22 15.05 12.61
N LYS A 90 3.04 14.43 12.74
CA LYS A 90 2.95 12.96 12.80
C LYS A 90 3.37 12.32 11.48
N ALA A 91 3.07 12.94 10.34
CA ALA A 91 3.52 12.46 9.04
C ALA A 91 5.04 12.48 8.90
N LEU A 92 5.69 13.53 9.40
CA LEU A 92 7.15 13.62 9.42
C LEU A 92 7.77 12.47 10.23
N GLU A 93 7.27 12.22 11.44
CA GLU A 93 7.73 11.10 12.28
C GLU A 93 7.52 9.74 11.62
N ILE A 94 6.37 9.53 10.98
CA ILE A 94 6.07 8.29 10.25
C ILE A 94 7.04 8.10 9.08
N PHE A 95 7.31 9.16 8.31
CA PHE A 95 8.25 9.09 7.19
C PHE A 95 9.69 8.82 7.65
N GLU A 96 10.12 9.41 8.76
CA GLU A 96 11.42 9.11 9.39
C GLU A 96 11.55 7.65 9.80
N ASP A 97 10.50 7.09 10.43
CA ASP A 97 10.49 5.69 10.84
C ASP A 97 10.45 4.73 9.64
N LEU A 98 9.67 5.04 8.59
CA LEU A 98 9.66 4.26 7.35
C LEU A 98 11.02 4.28 6.66
N HIS A 99 11.67 5.45 6.59
CA HIS A 99 12.98 5.60 5.92
C HIS A 99 14.13 4.99 6.72
N SER A 100 14.03 4.99 8.05
CA SER A 100 15.05 4.40 8.93
C SER A 100 14.94 2.88 9.08
N ASN A 101 13.79 2.30 8.70
CA ASN A 101 13.49 0.87 8.79
C ASN A 101 14.57 -0.01 8.09
N PRO A 102 15.11 -1.04 8.76
CA PRO A 102 16.19 -1.87 8.22
C PRO A 102 15.77 -2.68 6.98
N ASP A 103 14.53 -3.17 6.94
CA ASP A 103 13.97 -3.92 5.83
C ASP A 103 13.79 -3.04 4.58
N PHE A 104 13.44 -1.76 4.76
CA PHE A 104 13.44 -0.78 3.68
C PHE A 104 14.86 -0.58 3.11
N LYS A 105 15.85 -0.37 3.98
CA LYS A 105 17.25 -0.19 3.57
C LYS A 105 17.80 -1.42 2.83
N LEU A 106 17.44 -2.61 3.30
CA LEU A 106 17.81 -3.89 2.67
C LEU A 106 17.20 -4.02 1.26
N LEU A 107 15.91 -3.69 1.10
CA LEU A 107 15.27 -3.67 -0.21
C LEU A 107 15.90 -2.64 -1.15
N ARG A 108 16.26 -1.45 -0.65
CA ARG A 108 16.90 -0.40 -1.44
C ARG A 108 18.31 -0.80 -1.89
N SER A 109 19.13 -1.35 -1.00
CA SER A 109 20.50 -1.79 -1.33
C SER A 109 20.53 -2.98 -2.28
N SER A 110 19.50 -3.84 -2.26
CA SER A 110 19.34 -4.95 -3.23
C SER A 110 19.01 -4.50 -4.66
N GLY A 111 18.63 -3.24 -4.86
CA GLY A 111 18.18 -2.72 -6.16
C GLY A 111 16.75 -3.13 -6.56
N LEU A 112 15.98 -3.77 -5.66
CA LEU A 112 14.57 -4.06 -5.88
C LEU A 112 13.69 -2.81 -5.77
N LEU A 113 14.03 -1.87 -4.89
CA LEU A 113 13.39 -0.55 -4.88
C LEU A 113 14.19 0.39 -5.76
N ILE A 114 13.61 0.80 -6.88
CA ILE A 114 14.22 1.75 -7.82
C ILE A 114 13.88 3.20 -7.48
N ARG A 115 12.82 3.43 -6.72
CA ARG A 115 12.40 4.78 -6.31
C ARG A 115 11.71 4.75 -4.95
N ASP A 116 11.93 5.78 -4.15
CA ASP A 116 11.15 6.11 -2.97
C ASP A 116 10.79 7.60 -3.01
N THR A 117 9.55 7.94 -2.70
CA THR A 117 9.06 9.33 -2.65
C THR A 117 8.11 9.52 -1.49
N TYR A 118 8.25 10.64 -0.80
CA TYR A 118 7.43 11.04 0.34
C TYR A 118 6.83 12.42 0.03
N ASP A 119 5.58 12.66 0.44
CA ASP A 119 4.98 13.99 0.32
C ASP A 119 5.70 15.00 1.25
N ASP A 120 5.73 16.27 0.87
CA ASP A 120 6.35 17.35 1.66
C ASP A 120 5.44 17.77 2.82
N THR A 121 5.90 17.54 4.06
CA THR A 121 5.14 17.81 5.28
C THR A 121 5.03 19.30 5.62
N SER A 122 5.70 20.20 4.89
CA SER A 122 5.57 21.65 5.08
C SER A 122 4.24 22.20 4.53
N THR A 123 3.51 21.43 3.70
CA THR A 123 2.24 21.86 3.11
C THR A 123 1.18 20.75 3.08
N VAL A 124 -0.03 21.07 3.53
CA VAL A 124 -1.16 20.11 3.50
C VAL A 124 -1.93 20.26 2.19
N SER A 125 -1.61 19.45 1.20
CA SER A 125 -2.25 19.52 -0.14
C SER A 125 -3.64 18.88 -0.23
N LYS A 126 -3.98 17.97 0.69
CA LYS A 126 -5.21 17.16 0.67
C LYS A 126 -5.84 17.11 2.07
N PRO A 127 -6.45 18.21 2.53
CA PRO A 127 -6.94 18.33 3.90
C PRO A 127 -8.26 17.62 4.18
N ARG A 128 -8.99 17.11 3.17
CA ARG A 128 -10.29 16.47 3.37
C ARG A 128 -10.20 14.94 3.22
N PRO A 129 -10.92 14.15 4.02
CA PRO A 129 -10.96 12.69 3.88
C PRO A 129 -11.26 12.22 2.46
N GLU A 130 -12.18 12.87 1.76
CA GLU A 130 -12.57 12.53 0.38
C GLU A 130 -11.55 12.90 -0.71
N ASP A 131 -10.49 13.68 -0.40
CA ASP A 131 -9.55 14.19 -1.42
C ASP A 131 -8.74 13.08 -2.12
N THR A 132 -8.79 11.84 -1.63
CA THR A 132 -8.14 10.68 -2.27
C THR A 132 -9.12 9.71 -2.95
N SER A 133 -10.40 10.03 -2.95
CA SER A 133 -11.43 9.29 -3.68
C SER A 133 -11.45 9.67 -5.17
N ASP A 134 -12.01 8.81 -6.02
CA ASP A 134 -12.15 9.11 -7.44
C ASP A 134 -13.17 10.25 -7.65
N ARG A 135 -12.77 11.26 -8.44
CA ARG A 135 -13.59 12.46 -8.70
C ARG A 135 -14.84 12.16 -9.54
N SER A 136 -14.85 11.05 -10.27
CA SER A 136 -16.00 10.60 -11.07
C SER A 136 -17.12 9.99 -10.21
N TRP A 137 -16.83 9.59 -8.98
CA TRP A 137 -17.83 9.01 -8.08
C TRP A 137 -18.77 10.08 -7.52
N SER A 138 -19.95 9.66 -7.06
CA SER A 138 -20.86 10.57 -6.37
C SER A 138 -20.24 11.11 -5.08
N PRO A 139 -20.61 12.33 -4.63
CA PRO A 139 -20.07 12.89 -3.38
C PRO A 139 -20.28 12.00 -2.16
N ALA A 140 -21.38 11.24 -2.12
CA ALA A 140 -21.65 10.29 -1.03
C ALA A 140 -20.59 9.19 -0.99
N ILE A 141 -20.28 8.57 -2.13
CA ILE A 141 -19.22 7.55 -2.23
C ILE A 141 -17.86 8.16 -1.92
N GLN A 142 -17.54 9.34 -2.46
CA GLN A 142 -16.25 9.98 -2.19
C GLN A 142 -15.99 10.18 -0.68
N LYS A 143 -17.02 10.53 0.10
CA LYS A 143 -16.91 10.76 1.55
C LYS A 143 -16.83 9.48 2.38
N THR A 144 -17.49 8.40 1.96
CA THR A 144 -17.55 7.16 2.74
C THR A 144 -16.49 6.13 2.34
N TRP A 145 -16.02 6.19 1.09
CA TRP A 145 -15.05 5.25 0.55
C TRP A 145 -13.73 5.13 1.35
N PRO A 146 -13.14 6.21 1.90
CA PRO A 146 -11.92 6.10 2.71
C PRO A 146 -12.03 5.15 3.90
N TYR A 147 -13.22 5.03 4.52
CA TYR A 147 -13.46 4.11 5.63
C TYR A 147 -13.53 2.66 5.15
N PHE A 148 -14.22 2.42 4.05
CA PHE A 148 -14.31 1.09 3.44
C PHE A 148 -12.93 0.55 3.05
N ILE A 149 -12.15 1.33 2.29
CA ILE A 149 -10.84 0.88 1.81
C ILE A 149 -9.81 0.71 2.94
N MET A 150 -9.94 1.47 4.04
CA MET A 150 -9.12 1.26 5.23
C MET A 150 -9.41 -0.11 5.84
N GLY A 151 -10.69 -0.50 5.98
CA GLY A 151 -11.05 -1.84 6.44
C GLY A 151 -10.54 -2.96 5.53
N VAL A 152 -10.61 -2.76 4.20
CA VAL A 152 -10.03 -3.69 3.23
C VAL A 152 -8.51 -3.79 3.39
N SER A 153 -7.83 -2.66 3.61
CA SER A 153 -6.38 -2.61 3.81
C SER A 153 -5.94 -3.29 5.12
N GLU A 154 -6.70 -3.08 6.21
CA GLU A 154 -6.50 -3.77 7.48
C GLU A 154 -6.61 -5.28 7.29
N MET A 155 -7.72 -5.75 6.71
CA MET A 155 -7.95 -7.17 6.50
C MET A 155 -6.84 -7.80 5.65
N TRP A 156 -6.43 -7.13 4.56
CA TRP A 156 -5.32 -7.60 3.72
C TRP A 156 -4.01 -7.68 4.52
N LEU A 157 -3.70 -6.68 5.35
CA LEU A 157 -2.51 -6.70 6.20
C LEU A 157 -2.54 -7.83 7.22
N SER A 158 -3.70 -8.05 7.86
CA SER A 158 -3.90 -9.14 8.81
C SER A 158 -3.73 -10.50 8.14
N LEU A 159 -4.26 -10.70 6.93
CA LEU A 159 -4.06 -11.96 6.19
C LEU A 159 -2.58 -12.23 5.88
N ILE A 160 -1.80 -11.21 5.55
CA ILE A 160 -0.34 -11.35 5.39
C ILE A 160 0.26 -11.85 6.68
N HIS A 161 -0.07 -11.21 7.81
CA HIS A 161 0.48 -11.56 9.11
C HIS A 161 0.12 -12.99 9.53
N GLU A 162 -1.16 -13.36 9.45
CA GLU A 162 -1.67 -14.69 9.83
C GLU A 162 -1.03 -15.80 8.99
N HIS A 163 -0.98 -15.64 7.67
CA HIS A 163 -0.35 -16.64 6.81
C HIS A 163 1.18 -16.68 6.95
N ARG A 164 1.81 -15.57 7.35
CA ARG A 164 3.26 -15.51 7.60
C ARG A 164 3.65 -16.16 8.91
N ALA A 165 2.87 -15.96 9.98
CA ALA A 165 3.12 -16.51 11.31
C ALA A 165 3.20 -18.05 11.28
N GLY A 166 2.33 -18.69 10.49
CA GLY A 166 2.37 -20.14 10.27
C GLY A 166 3.56 -20.66 9.44
N MET A 167 4.45 -19.78 8.97
CA MET A 167 5.63 -20.12 8.15
C MET A 167 6.95 -19.80 8.85
N ASP A 168 6.92 -19.33 10.10
CA ASP A 168 8.14 -19.05 10.84
C ASP A 168 8.82 -20.33 11.32
N GLY A 169 9.78 -20.81 10.54
CA GLY A 169 10.84 -21.69 11.03
C GLY A 169 11.80 -20.96 11.98
N THR A 170 12.55 -21.72 12.78
CA THR A 170 13.43 -21.25 13.88
C THR A 170 14.71 -20.50 13.46
N ASN A 171 14.86 -20.10 12.19
CA ASN A 171 16.09 -19.42 11.73
C ASN A 171 15.92 -17.89 11.74
N PRO A 172 16.55 -17.17 12.70
CA PRO A 172 16.48 -15.71 12.77
C PRO A 172 17.36 -14.99 11.72
N ALA A 173 18.26 -15.69 11.02
CA ALA A 173 19.23 -15.09 10.09
C ALA A 173 18.89 -15.37 8.61
N ARG A 174 17.63 -15.17 8.21
CA ARG A 174 17.22 -15.34 6.79
C ARG A 174 17.74 -14.21 5.91
N SER A 175 18.25 -14.57 4.74
CA SER A 175 18.55 -13.64 3.66
C SER A 175 17.28 -12.99 3.10
N LEU A 176 17.44 -11.86 2.38
CA LEU A 176 16.34 -11.20 1.69
C LEU A 176 15.63 -12.15 0.70
N ALA A 177 16.40 -12.93 -0.05
CA ALA A 177 15.86 -13.88 -1.03
C ALA A 177 14.98 -14.94 -0.37
N GLU A 178 15.41 -15.49 0.76
CA GLU A 178 14.62 -16.46 1.52
C GLU A 178 13.34 -15.82 2.08
N ASN A 179 13.41 -14.60 2.61
CA ASN A 179 12.21 -13.92 3.07
C ASN A 179 11.23 -13.66 1.92
N LEU A 180 11.71 -13.18 0.77
CA LEU A 180 10.87 -12.93 -0.41
C LEU A 180 10.22 -14.21 -0.96
N ALA A 181 10.92 -15.35 -0.89
CA ALA A 181 10.36 -16.65 -1.24
C ALA A 181 9.23 -17.07 -0.28
N ILE A 182 9.33 -16.71 1.00
CA ILE A 182 8.22 -16.92 1.96
C ILE A 182 7.04 -16.01 1.61
N TYR A 183 7.26 -14.72 1.34
CA TYR A 183 6.15 -13.84 0.93
C TYR A 183 5.52 -14.25 -0.40
N GLN A 184 6.26 -14.92 -1.28
CA GLN A 184 5.68 -15.52 -2.48
C GLN A 184 4.71 -16.67 -2.14
N GLN A 185 5.01 -17.45 -1.10
CA GLN A 185 4.08 -18.47 -0.58
C GLN A 185 2.86 -17.84 0.11
N VAL A 186 3.07 -16.77 0.88
CA VAL A 186 1.99 -16.01 1.52
C VAL A 186 1.05 -15.42 0.46
N ASP A 187 1.58 -14.79 -0.58
CA ASP A 187 0.80 -14.23 -1.68
C ASP A 187 -0.09 -15.30 -2.35
N ARG A 188 0.49 -16.49 -2.62
CA ARG A 188 -0.29 -17.62 -3.14
C ARG A 188 -1.43 -18.05 -2.21
N LYS A 189 -1.19 -18.12 -0.89
CA LYS A 189 -2.24 -18.46 0.08
C LYS A 189 -3.35 -17.41 0.12
N ILE A 190 -2.99 -16.12 0.14
CA ILE A 190 -3.96 -15.02 0.11
C ILE A 190 -4.81 -15.07 -1.16
N ILE A 191 -4.18 -15.29 -2.33
CA ILE A 191 -4.89 -15.43 -3.61
C ILE A 191 -5.81 -16.64 -3.58
N GLN A 192 -5.39 -17.76 -2.99
CA GLN A 192 -6.21 -18.95 -2.86
C GLN A 192 -7.43 -18.68 -1.96
N SER A 193 -7.25 -18.10 -0.77
CA SER A 193 -8.36 -17.74 0.12
C SER A 193 -9.31 -16.75 -0.55
N TRP A 194 -8.80 -15.77 -1.29
CA TRP A 194 -9.64 -14.86 -2.07
C TRP A 194 -10.50 -15.61 -3.12
N ARG A 195 -9.92 -16.56 -3.85
CA ARG A 195 -10.63 -17.32 -4.88
C ARG A 195 -11.68 -18.27 -4.29
N ASP A 196 -11.32 -18.97 -3.21
CA ASP A 196 -12.15 -20.03 -2.65
C ASP A 196 -13.22 -19.47 -1.71
N GLU A 197 -12.87 -18.47 -0.90
CA GLU A 197 -13.70 -17.97 0.19
C GLU A 197 -14.26 -16.57 -0.10
N GLY A 198 -13.62 -15.78 -0.96
CA GLY A 198 -13.95 -14.37 -1.18
C GLY A 198 -15.39 -14.14 -1.66
N ARG A 199 -15.98 -15.09 -2.40
CA ARG A 199 -17.39 -15.00 -2.80
C ARG A 199 -18.32 -14.95 -1.59
N HIS A 200 -18.08 -15.80 -0.59
CA HIS A 200 -18.92 -15.88 0.60
C HIS A 200 -18.47 -14.85 1.64
N ALA A 201 -17.20 -14.90 2.05
CA ALA A 201 -16.69 -14.08 3.15
C ALA A 201 -16.75 -12.58 2.86
N LEU A 202 -16.66 -12.17 1.58
CA LEU A 202 -16.55 -10.75 1.21
C LEU A 202 -17.71 -10.31 0.33
N LEU A 203 -17.90 -10.93 -0.83
CA LEU A 203 -18.90 -10.44 -1.79
C LEU A 203 -20.33 -10.65 -1.31
N HIS A 204 -20.67 -11.82 -0.75
CA HIS A 204 -22.01 -12.09 -0.22
C HIS A 204 -22.36 -11.13 0.93
N HIS A 205 -21.46 -10.97 1.91
CA HIS A 205 -21.68 -10.06 3.03
C HIS A 205 -21.74 -8.59 2.59
N LEU A 206 -20.90 -8.18 1.64
CA LEU A 206 -20.97 -6.84 1.05
C LEU A 206 -22.33 -6.64 0.36
N ASN A 207 -22.77 -7.57 -0.48
CA ASN A 207 -24.05 -7.45 -1.17
C ASN A 207 -25.24 -7.44 -0.19
N ALA A 208 -25.15 -8.20 0.92
CA ALA A 208 -26.19 -8.20 1.95
C ALA A 208 -26.42 -6.81 2.56
N LEU A 209 -25.36 -6.01 2.76
CA LEU A 209 -25.49 -4.63 3.24
C LEU A 209 -26.21 -3.70 2.25
N PHE A 210 -26.19 -4.03 0.96
CA PHE A 210 -26.86 -3.29 -0.10
C PHE A 210 -28.14 -3.98 -0.59
N GLY A 211 -28.74 -4.85 0.24
CA GLY A 211 -30.04 -5.48 -0.06
C GLY A 211 -29.98 -6.54 -1.16
N TYR A 212 -28.80 -7.11 -1.43
CA TYR A 212 -28.55 -8.09 -2.49
C TYR A 212 -28.80 -7.59 -3.92
N GLU A 213 -28.82 -6.27 -4.12
CA GLU A 213 -28.92 -5.70 -5.46
C GLU A 213 -27.75 -6.16 -6.34
N PRO A 214 -27.99 -6.57 -7.60
CA PRO A 214 -26.92 -7.01 -8.49
C PRO A 214 -25.92 -5.89 -8.80
N LEU A 215 -24.64 -6.17 -8.64
CA LEU A 215 -23.57 -5.30 -9.14
C LEU A 215 -23.42 -5.50 -10.65
N VAL A 216 -23.42 -4.40 -11.40
CA VAL A 216 -23.02 -4.43 -12.81
C VAL A 216 -21.50 -4.48 -12.87
N VAL A 217 -20.95 -5.66 -13.19
CA VAL A 217 -19.51 -5.89 -13.32
C VAL A 217 -19.14 -5.91 -14.80
N TYR A 218 -18.35 -4.93 -15.24
CA TYR A 218 -17.73 -4.97 -16.55
C TYR A 218 -16.34 -5.61 -16.43
N GLU A 219 -16.16 -6.77 -17.05
CA GLU A 219 -14.85 -7.42 -17.04
C GLU A 219 -13.88 -6.69 -17.98
N LYS A 220 -12.68 -6.38 -17.49
CA LYS A 220 -11.66 -5.62 -18.24
C LYS A 220 -11.27 -6.29 -19.57
N LYS A 221 -11.43 -7.62 -19.70
CA LYS A 221 -11.22 -8.36 -20.96
C LYS A 221 -12.28 -8.05 -22.04
N MET A 222 -13.42 -7.49 -21.66
CA MET A 222 -14.51 -7.13 -22.57
C MET A 222 -14.53 -5.63 -22.93
N MET A 223 -13.59 -4.84 -22.39
CA MET A 223 -13.39 -3.44 -22.76
C MET A 223 -12.25 -3.36 -23.76
N GLY A 224 -12.58 -3.30 -25.05
CA GLY A 224 -11.61 -3.00 -26.10
C GLY A 224 -11.05 -1.60 -25.90
N PHE A 225 -9.74 -1.52 -25.69
CA PHE A 225 -8.93 -0.31 -25.86
C PHE A 225 -7.91 -0.59 -26.96
#